data_AF-A0A0A5GNB0-F1
#
_entry.id   AF-A0A0A5GNB0-F1
#
_cell.length_a   1.000
_cell.length_b   1.000
_cell.length_c   1.000
_cell.angle_alpha   90.00
_cell.angle_beta   90.00
_cell.angle_gamma   90.00
#
_symmetry.space_group_name_H-M   'P 1'
#
loop_
_entity.id
_entity.type
_entity.pdbx_description
1 polymer ?
#
loop_
_entity_poly.entity_id
_entity_poly.type
_entity_poly.pdbx_seq_one_letter_code
_entity_poly.pdbx_strand_id
1 'polypeptide(L)' 'MDEKQQVDRPVFDDLNDRLIAEPTDAPAFSVKTSTDPKSVLEDNPYFDRSKPHTKEEIEKFKAFFGEK' A
#
# COMPACT_ATOMS: atom_id res chain seq x y z
N MET A 1 -46.63 -6.36 -12.11
CA MET A 1 -45.35 -6.34 -12.86
C MET A 1 -44.57 -5.22 -12.24
N ASP A 2 -43.83 -5.55 -11.19
CA ASP A 2 -43.21 -4.55 -10.33
C ASP A 2 -41.75 -4.42 -10.72
N GLU A 3 -41.46 -3.25 -11.29
CA GLU A 3 -40.18 -2.81 -11.81
C GLU A 3 -39.15 -2.83 -10.68
N LYS A 4 -38.34 -3.89 -10.62
CA LYS A 4 -37.20 -3.94 -9.70
C LYS A 4 -36.20 -2.89 -10.16
N GLN A 5 -36.18 -1.74 -9.49
CA GLN A 5 -35.02 -0.87 -9.44
C GLN A 5 -33.83 -1.72 -8.99
N GLN A 6 -33.04 -2.20 -9.95
CA GLN A 6 -31.74 -2.79 -9.70
C GLN A 6 -30.86 -1.66 -9.18
N VAL A 7 -30.85 -1.52 -7.86
CA VAL A 7 -29.83 -0.74 -7.17
C VAL A 7 -28.53 -1.48 -7.44
N ASP A 8 -27.72 -0.91 -8.33
CA ASP A 8 -26.38 -1.38 -8.69
C ASP A 8 -25.49 -1.22 -7.46
N ARG A 9 -25.62 -2.17 -6.53
CA ARG A 9 -24.84 -2.22 -5.30
C ARG A 9 -23.62 -3.08 -5.58
N PRO A 10 -22.40 -2.59 -5.33
CA PRO A 10 -21.20 -3.38 -5.51
C PRO A 10 -21.32 -4.65 -4.66
N VAL A 11 -21.07 -5.79 -5.32
CA VAL A 11 -21.17 -7.11 -4.68
C VAL A 11 -19.94 -7.36 -3.79
N PHE A 12 -18.88 -6.53 -3.93
CA PHE A 12 -17.66 -6.53 -3.12
C PHE A 12 -16.93 -7.88 -3.11
N ASP A 13 -17.14 -8.69 -4.16
CA ASP A 13 -16.48 -9.98 -4.32
C ASP A 13 -15.08 -9.81 -4.92
N ASP A 14 -14.90 -8.77 -5.76
CA ASP A 14 -13.62 -8.46 -6.40
C ASP A 14 -12.98 -7.17 -5.85
N LEU A 15 -11.65 -7.13 -5.84
CA LEU A 15 -10.86 -5.97 -5.38
C LEU A 15 -11.20 -4.68 -6.14
N ASN A 16 -11.58 -4.82 -7.41
CA ASN A 16 -11.93 -3.70 -8.27
C ASN A 16 -13.29 -3.09 -7.92
N ASP A 17 -14.19 -3.83 -7.25
CA ASP A 17 -15.47 -3.30 -6.79
C ASP A 17 -15.31 -2.22 -5.71
N ARG A 18 -14.13 -2.15 -5.06
CA ARG A 18 -13.79 -1.14 -4.05
C ARG A 18 -13.10 0.09 -4.62
N LEU A 19 -12.69 0.07 -5.88
CA LEU A 19 -12.05 1.20 -6.54
C LEU A 19 -13.13 2.16 -7.06
N ILE A 20 -13.30 3.29 -6.36
CA ILE A 20 -14.26 4.34 -6.74
C ILE A 20 -13.79 5.08 -8.01
N ALA A 21 -12.49 5.01 -8.34
CA ALA A 21 -11.92 5.55 -9.57
C ALA A 21 -10.71 4.69 -10.00
N GLU A 22 -10.57 4.49 -11.31
CA GLU A 22 -9.39 3.85 -11.89
C GLU A 22 -8.13 4.71 -11.64
N PRO A 23 -6.95 4.08 -11.44
CA PRO A 23 -5.70 4.82 -11.29
C PRO A 23 -5.49 5.70 -12.53
N THR A 24 -5.36 7.00 -12.29
CA THR A 24 -5.13 7.98 -13.34
C THR A 24 -3.74 7.77 -13.94
N ASP A 25 -3.64 7.77 -15.27
CA ASP A 25 -2.40 7.65 -16.05
C ASP A 25 -1.49 8.90 -15.98
N ALA A 26 -1.84 9.87 -15.13
CA ALA A 26 -1.09 11.11 -14.94
C ALA A 26 0.11 10.90 -14.01
N PRO A 27 1.19 11.68 -14.17
CA PRO A 27 2.36 11.58 -13.32
C PRO A 27 2.02 11.89 -11.86
N ALA A 28 2.33 10.95 -10.97
CA ALA A 28 2.26 11.14 -9.53
C ALA A 28 3.53 11.85 -9.03
N PHE A 29 3.36 12.95 -8.29
CA PHE A 29 4.46 13.71 -7.69
C PHE A 29 4.58 13.36 -6.21
N SER A 30 5.76 12.94 -5.77
CA SER A 30 6.06 12.63 -4.36
C SER A 30 7.36 13.33 -3.96
N VAL A 31 7.29 14.14 -2.90
CA VAL A 31 8.45 14.87 -2.37
C VAL A 31 8.89 14.21 -1.07
N LYS A 32 10.14 13.74 -1.03
CA LYS A 32 10.79 13.37 0.23
C LYS A 32 11.34 14.63 0.89
N THR A 33 10.96 14.86 2.13
CA THR A 33 11.43 15.97 2.97
C THR A 33 12.61 15.52 3.83
N SER A 34 13.35 16.48 4.40
CA SER A 34 14.46 16.16 5.31
C SER A 34 14.00 15.50 6.62
N THR A 35 12.72 15.56 6.94
CA THR A 35 12.13 14.98 8.15
C THR A 35 11.73 13.51 7.91
N ASP A 36 11.67 13.06 6.67
CA ASP A 36 11.35 11.67 6.36
C ASP A 36 12.48 10.73 6.77
N PRO A 37 12.14 9.55 7.33
CA PRO A 37 13.13 8.55 7.73
C PRO A 37 13.97 8.11 6.52
N LYS A 38 15.28 7.97 6.74
CA LYS A 38 16.23 7.62 5.66
C LYS A 38 16.21 6.14 5.32
N SER A 39 15.73 5.32 6.25
CA SER A 39 15.60 3.88 6.09
C SER A 39 14.27 3.39 6.62
N VAL A 40 13.73 2.37 5.97
CA VAL A 40 12.53 1.65 6.36
C VAL A 40 12.73 0.82 7.63
N LEU A 41 13.93 0.83 8.22
CA LEU A 41 14.21 0.21 9.52
C LEU A 41 14.04 1.20 10.68
N GLU A 42 13.94 2.49 10.38
CA GLU A 42 13.85 3.52 11.41
C GLU A 42 12.40 3.64 11.90
N ASP A 43 11.52 4.30 11.16
CA ASP A 43 10.16 4.62 11.66
C ASP A 43 9.07 3.76 11.01
N ASN A 44 9.37 2.47 10.82
CA ASN A 44 8.45 1.54 10.18
C ASN A 44 7.72 0.69 11.23
N PRO A 45 6.38 0.80 11.34
CA PRO A 45 5.60 0.04 12.31
C PRO A 45 5.67 -1.48 12.08
N TYR A 46 6.09 -1.92 10.90
CA TYR A 46 6.27 -3.33 10.56
C TYR A 46 7.68 -3.85 10.86
N PHE A 47 8.62 -2.99 11.25
CA PHE A 47 9.98 -3.39 11.62
C PHE A 47 10.16 -3.42 13.14
N ASP A 48 10.15 -4.61 13.71
CA ASP A 48 10.40 -4.80 15.13
C ASP A 48 11.90 -4.78 15.44
N ARG A 49 12.42 -3.62 15.85
CA ARG A 49 13.83 -3.45 16.22
C ARG A 49 14.26 -4.27 17.45
N SER A 50 13.32 -4.77 18.25
CA SER A 50 13.63 -5.55 19.46
C SER A 50 13.94 -7.01 19.15
N LYS A 51 13.59 -7.49 17.95
CA LYS A 51 13.84 -8.86 17.52
C LYS A 51 15.15 -8.96 16.71
N PRO A 52 15.92 -10.04 16.89
CA PRO A 52 17.03 -10.34 15.99
C PRO A 52 16.46 -10.74 14.63
N HIS A 53 16.86 -10.00 13.59
CA HIS A 53 16.58 -10.33 12.19
C HIS A 53 17.86 -10.79 11.52
N THR A 54 17.76 -11.79 10.67
CA THR A 54 18.86 -12.21 9.80
C THR A 54 19.10 -11.15 8.71
N LYS A 55 20.31 -11.15 8.13
CA LYS A 55 20.64 -10.23 7.03
C LYS A 55 19.70 -10.40 5.83
N GLU A 56 19.31 -11.63 5.54
CA GLU A 56 18.41 -11.97 4.43
C GLU A 56 16.98 -11.42 4.67
N GLU A 57 16.49 -11.44 5.91
CA GLU A 57 15.19 -10.87 6.27
C GLU A 57 15.19 -9.35 6.14
N ILE A 58 16.27 -8.70 6.58
CA ILE A 58 16.42 -7.24 6.44
C ILE A 58 16.47 -6.84 4.97
N GLU A 59 17.19 -7.60 4.14
CA GLU A 59 17.30 -7.32 2.70
C GLU A 59 15.98 -7.51 1.96
N LYS A 60 15.23 -8.59 2.26
CA LYS A 60 13.88 -8.79 1.74
C LYS A 60 12.92 -7.70 2.19
N PHE A 61 13.02 -7.27 3.44
CA PHE A 61 12.19 -6.21 3.99
C PHE A 61 12.45 -4.87 3.29
N LYS A 62 13.73 -4.50 3.11
CA LYS A 62 14.10 -3.32 2.34
C LYS A 62 13.59 -3.38 0.90
N ALA A 63 13.76 -4.51 0.23
CA ALA A 63 13.27 -4.73 -1.13
C ALA A 63 11.74 -4.60 -1.23
N PHE A 64 10.99 -5.11 -0.25
CA PHE A 64 9.52 -5.01 -0.21
C PHE A 64 9.03 -3.56 -0.15
N PHE A 65 9.71 -2.71 0.64
CA PHE A 65 9.39 -1.28 0.75
C PHE A 65 10.10 -0.40 -0.29
N GLY A 66 10.81 -1.00 -1.25
CA GLY A 66 11.47 -0.27 -2.34
C GLY A 66 12.73 0.49 -1.94
N GLU A 67 13.33 0.18 -0.78
CA GLU A 67 14.65 0.66 -0.39
C GLU A 67 15.70 -0.18 -1.15
N LYS A 68 16.40 0.44 -2.13
CA LYS A 68 17.50 -0.16 -2.88
C LYS A 68 18.85 0.30 -2.33
#